data_AF-A0A372RJ83-F1
#
_entry.id   AF-A0A372RJ83-F1
#
_cell.length_a   1.000
_cell.length_b   1.000
_cell.length_c   1.000
_cell.angle_alpha   90.00
_cell.angle_beta   90.00
_cell.angle_gamma   90.00
#
_symmetry.space_group_name_H-M   'P 1'
#
loop_
_entity.id
_entity.type
_entity.pdbx_description
1 polymer ?
#
loop_
_entity_poly.entity_id
_entity_poly.type
_entity_poly.pdbx_seq_one_letter_code
_entity_poly.pdbx_strand_id
1 'polypeptide(L)'
;MNNFIVKILTLILIFTTLTFSIEWEGNQLLDRISFKIEVIDQSSLVARGLVCPSGSGQCPNNKCCPLNSVCARGGCCPRGTGQCPNGSCALPNFNCCKDKGACPPGQVCVPGGCCPNGFGRCIDGSKKCCPLAPSTEDTTIVPPQGPGESPIWKGLKSYRGKTKTSGNGKNKKYYEWDFTHKDIEVYDSNGKHLGSMDPVSGDMIKPPVKGRKIKI
;
A
#
# COMPACT_ATOMS: atom_id res chain seq x y z
N MET A 1 86.51 17.00 -57.24
CA MET A 1 85.84 17.13 -55.93
C MET A 1 84.36 17.51 -56.03
N ASN A 2 83.96 18.32 -57.04
CA ASN A 2 82.59 18.82 -57.15
C ASN A 2 81.54 17.74 -57.51
N ASN A 3 81.84 16.78 -58.39
CA ASN A 3 80.87 15.72 -58.76
C ASN A 3 80.56 14.73 -57.62
N PHE A 4 81.45 14.56 -56.66
CA PHE A 4 81.23 13.64 -55.53
C PHE A 4 80.34 14.29 -54.47
N ILE A 5 80.58 15.57 -54.18
CA ILE A 5 79.75 16.37 -53.26
C ILE A 5 78.33 16.53 -53.81
N VAL A 6 78.19 16.79 -55.13
CA VAL A 6 76.86 16.88 -55.76
C VAL A 6 76.10 15.56 -55.62
N LYS A 7 76.73 14.41 -55.89
CA LYS A 7 76.09 13.09 -55.73
C LYS A 7 75.67 12.79 -54.28
N ILE A 8 76.46 13.17 -53.29
CA ILE A 8 76.12 13.01 -51.88
C ILE A 8 74.92 13.89 -51.51
N LEU A 9 74.90 15.15 -51.95
CA LEU A 9 73.77 16.05 -51.69
C LEU A 9 72.48 15.56 -52.36
N THR A 10 72.56 14.99 -53.57
CA THR A 10 71.38 14.40 -54.22
C THR A 10 70.86 13.18 -53.47
N LEU A 11 71.74 12.31 -52.96
CA LEU A 11 71.36 11.14 -52.17
C LEU A 11 70.71 11.54 -50.83
N ILE A 12 71.22 12.57 -50.15
CA ILE A 12 70.63 13.09 -48.92
C ILE A 12 69.23 13.66 -49.18
N LEU A 13 69.05 14.43 -50.27
CA LEU A 13 67.74 14.96 -50.68
C LEU A 13 66.74 13.85 -50.99
N ILE A 14 67.17 12.79 -51.69
CA ILE A 14 66.31 11.63 -51.97
C ILE A 14 65.93 10.93 -50.66
N PHE A 15 66.90 10.70 -49.77
CA PHE A 15 66.66 10.01 -48.50
C PHE A 15 65.72 10.80 -47.58
N THR A 16 65.87 12.13 -47.49
CA THR A 16 64.97 12.97 -46.69
C THR A 16 63.54 13.02 -47.25
N THR A 17 63.37 13.02 -48.57
CA THR A 17 62.02 12.95 -49.18
C THR A 17 61.37 11.57 -49.04
N LEU A 18 62.16 10.48 -49.05
CA LEU A 18 61.67 9.13 -48.78
C LEU A 18 61.26 8.94 -47.32
N THR A 19 62.04 9.42 -46.35
CA THR A 19 61.69 9.32 -44.93
C THR A 19 60.43 10.11 -44.58
N PHE A 20 60.24 11.29 -45.19
CA PHE A 20 59.04 12.11 -44.97
C PHE A 20 57.77 11.47 -45.55
N SER A 21 57.89 10.70 -46.64
CA SER A 21 56.75 9.98 -47.23
C SER A 21 56.31 8.79 -46.36
N ILE A 22 57.27 8.08 -45.75
CA ILE A 22 56.99 6.93 -44.87
C ILE A 22 56.33 7.38 -43.56
N GLU A 23 56.72 8.55 -43.02
CA GLU A 23 56.15 9.10 -41.78
C GLU A 23 54.71 9.62 -41.98
N TRP A 24 54.35 10.03 -43.19
CA TRP A 24 52.99 10.53 -43.51
C TRP A 24 51.96 9.39 -43.72
N GLU A 25 52.35 8.27 -44.31
CA GLU A 25 51.44 7.10 -44.45
C GLU A 25 51.25 6.32 -43.14
N GLY A 26 52.27 6.28 -42.26
CA GLY A 26 52.16 5.64 -40.94
C GLY A 26 51.13 6.30 -40.02
N ASN A 27 51.07 7.63 -40.00
CA ASN A 27 50.11 8.38 -39.17
C ASN A 27 48.67 8.27 -39.70
N GLN A 28 48.47 8.23 -41.03
CA GLN A 28 47.15 7.99 -41.63
C GLN A 28 46.60 6.59 -41.32
N LEU A 29 47.47 5.58 -41.24
CA LEU A 29 47.09 4.22 -40.82
C LEU A 29 46.75 4.16 -39.34
N LEU A 30 47.52 4.82 -38.47
CA LEU A 30 47.23 4.87 -37.03
C LEU A 30 45.93 5.62 -36.73
N ASP A 31 45.61 6.70 -37.44
CA ASP A 31 44.32 7.40 -37.28
C ASP A 31 43.14 6.54 -37.77
N ARG A 32 43.29 5.79 -38.87
CA ARG A 32 42.26 4.83 -39.32
C ARG A 32 42.12 3.59 -38.41
N ILE A 33 43.20 3.15 -37.78
CA ILE A 33 43.16 2.05 -36.80
C ILE A 33 42.54 2.54 -35.48
N SER A 34 42.84 3.77 -35.06
CA SER A 34 42.24 4.41 -33.88
C SER A 34 40.72 4.59 -34.06
N PHE A 35 40.27 5.04 -35.23
CA PHE A 35 38.84 5.20 -35.53
C PHE A 35 38.08 3.88 -35.67
N LYS A 36 38.76 2.75 -35.93
CA LYS A 36 38.13 1.42 -35.96
C LYS A 36 38.05 0.75 -34.60
N ILE A 37 38.77 1.23 -33.58
CA ILE A 37 38.70 0.68 -32.23
C ILE A 37 37.56 1.32 -31.41
N GLU A 38 37.06 2.50 -31.77
CA GLU A 38 35.87 3.08 -31.12
C GLU A 38 34.53 2.38 -31.46
N VAL A 39 34.50 1.47 -32.44
CA VAL A 39 33.25 0.84 -32.94
C VAL A 39 33.24 -0.69 -32.80
N ILE A 40 34.01 -1.25 -31.87
CA ILE A 40 33.85 -2.67 -31.44
C ILE A 40 33.86 -2.74 -29.90
N ASP A 41 32.82 -2.17 -29.27
CA ASP A 41 32.39 -2.62 -27.93
C ASP A 41 30.87 -2.88 -27.89
N GLN A 42 30.40 -3.60 -28.91
CA GLN A 42 29.17 -4.39 -28.87
C GLN A 42 29.47 -5.88 -28.63
N SER A 43 30.53 -6.18 -27.89
CA SER A 43 30.79 -7.52 -27.39
C SER A 43 29.87 -7.81 -26.21
N SER A 44 28.84 -8.62 -26.46
CA SER A 44 27.79 -8.98 -25.50
C SER A 44 28.24 -9.87 -24.32
N LEU A 45 29.50 -9.78 -23.88
CA LEU A 45 30.07 -10.63 -22.82
C LEU A 45 31.02 -9.91 -21.85
N VAL A 46 31.22 -8.60 -21.97
CA VAL A 46 31.76 -7.80 -20.86
C VAL A 46 30.58 -7.23 -20.10
N ALA A 47 30.39 -7.68 -18.86
CA ALA A 47 29.48 -7.01 -17.94
C ALA A 47 29.90 -5.54 -17.90
N ARG A 48 29.10 -4.66 -18.51
CA ARG A 48 29.18 -3.21 -18.30
C ARG A 48 28.93 -2.97 -16.82
N GLY A 49 29.99 -3.09 -16.02
CA GLY A 49 29.97 -2.66 -14.63
C GLY A 49 29.52 -1.22 -14.65
N LEU A 50 28.41 -0.93 -13.99
CA LEU A 50 27.90 0.43 -13.93
C LEU A 50 28.98 1.28 -13.28
N VAL A 51 29.65 2.14 -14.04
CA VAL A 51 30.63 3.07 -13.48
C VAL A 51 29.85 4.15 -12.75
N CYS A 52 29.80 4.00 -11.44
CA CYS A 52 29.13 4.95 -10.57
C CYS A 52 29.93 6.25 -10.49
N PRO A 53 29.28 7.43 -10.47
CA PRO A 53 29.97 8.71 -10.35
C PRO A 53 30.76 8.79 -9.04
N SER A 54 31.82 9.59 -9.02
CA SER A 54 32.64 9.84 -7.84
C SER A 54 31.76 10.21 -6.63
N GLY A 55 31.95 9.52 -5.50
CA GLY A 55 31.10 9.69 -4.31
C GLY A 55 29.93 8.70 -4.18
N SER A 56 29.82 7.71 -5.08
CA SER A 56 28.83 6.64 -5.01
C SER A 56 29.44 5.25 -5.20
N GLY A 57 28.83 4.23 -4.59
CA GLY A 57 29.19 2.83 -4.69
C GLY A 57 28.18 2.04 -5.51
N GLN A 58 28.65 0.98 -6.17
CA GLN A 58 27.80 0.08 -6.95
C GLN A 58 27.12 -0.94 -6.05
N CYS A 59 25.81 -1.11 -6.24
CA CYS A 59 25.01 -2.11 -5.56
C CYS A 59 24.83 -3.39 -6.41
N PRO A 60 24.51 -4.55 -5.79
CA PRO A 60 24.31 -5.82 -6.51
C PRO A 60 23.20 -5.79 -7.57
N ASN A 61 22.29 -4.82 -7.50
CA ASN A 61 21.20 -4.60 -8.46
C ASN A 61 21.57 -3.62 -9.58
N ASN A 62 22.88 -3.39 -9.83
CA ASN A 62 23.39 -2.44 -10.83
C ASN A 62 22.88 -1.00 -10.61
N LYS A 63 22.60 -0.61 -9.36
CA LYS A 63 22.29 0.78 -9.01
C LYS A 63 23.50 1.43 -8.34
N CYS A 64 23.65 2.73 -8.55
CA CYS A 64 24.66 3.54 -7.85
C CYS A 64 24.03 4.22 -6.65
N CYS A 65 24.64 4.04 -5.48
CA CYS A 65 24.15 4.58 -4.23
C CYS A 65 25.21 5.47 -3.57
N PRO A 66 24.85 6.63 -2.99
CA PRO A 66 25.80 7.50 -2.29
C PRO A 66 26.60 6.76 -1.20
N LEU A 67 27.85 7.17 -0.93
CA LEU A 67 28.71 6.55 0.11
C LEU A 67 28.06 6.44 1.51
N ASN A 68 27.11 7.32 1.83
CA ASN A 68 26.38 7.32 3.10
C ASN A 68 25.02 6.58 3.04
N SER A 69 24.90 5.60 2.14
CA SER A 69 23.68 4.80 1.96
C SER A 69 23.99 3.31 1.85
N VAL A 70 22.95 2.49 2.01
CA VAL A 70 22.98 1.03 1.96
C VAL A 70 22.11 0.57 0.80
N CYS A 71 22.58 -0.43 0.09
CA CYS A 71 21.89 -1.04 -1.04
C CYS A 71 20.59 -1.73 -0.60
N ALA A 72 19.50 -1.43 -1.29
CA ALA A 72 18.19 -2.00 -1.06
C ALA A 72 17.52 -2.55 -2.30
N ARG A 73 16.58 -3.48 -2.11
CA ARG A 73 15.80 -4.07 -3.21
C ARG A 73 15.11 -2.97 -4.03
N GLY A 74 14.56 -1.95 -3.38
CA GLY A 74 13.92 -0.80 -4.04
C GLY A 74 14.88 0.29 -4.52
N GLY A 75 16.13 0.37 -4.04
CA GLY A 75 17.03 1.47 -4.36
C GLY A 75 18.12 1.70 -3.33
N CYS A 76 18.38 2.96 -3.00
CA CYS A 76 19.37 3.36 -2.00
C CYS A 76 18.66 3.80 -0.72
N CYS A 77 19.07 3.26 0.42
CA CYS A 77 18.50 3.60 1.72
C CYS A 77 19.54 4.30 2.61
N PRO A 78 19.17 5.29 3.44
CA PRO A 78 20.11 5.92 4.36
C PRO A 78 20.80 4.89 5.27
N ARG A 79 22.07 5.11 5.61
CA ARG A 79 22.79 4.22 6.54
C ARG A 79 22.05 4.13 7.88
N GLY A 80 21.88 2.91 8.41
CA GLY A 80 21.12 2.65 9.64
C GLY A 80 19.62 2.43 9.44
N THR A 81 19.13 2.39 8.20
CA THR A 81 17.74 2.03 7.88
C THR A 81 17.64 0.58 7.40
N GLY A 82 16.54 -0.09 7.75
CA GLY A 82 16.15 -1.39 7.23
C GLY A 82 15.30 -1.28 5.95
N GLN A 83 14.83 -2.42 5.46
CA GLN A 83 14.02 -2.52 4.25
C GLN A 83 12.67 -3.18 4.54
N CYS A 84 11.62 -2.59 3.97
CA CYS A 84 10.29 -3.19 3.96
C CYS A 84 10.16 -4.25 2.85
N PRO A 85 9.17 -5.16 2.95
CA PRO A 85 8.95 -6.20 1.93
C PRO A 85 8.72 -5.65 0.51
N ASN A 86 8.12 -4.47 0.40
CA ASN A 86 7.92 -3.74 -0.86
C ASN A 86 9.19 -3.06 -1.41
N GLY A 87 10.33 -3.18 -0.71
CA GLY A 87 11.61 -2.59 -1.08
C GLY A 87 11.84 -1.15 -0.63
N SER A 88 10.88 -0.51 0.07
CA SER A 88 11.07 0.84 0.61
C SER A 88 11.96 0.86 1.85
N CYS A 89 12.64 1.97 2.08
CA CYS A 89 13.49 2.18 3.25
C CYS A 89 12.65 2.47 4.51
N ALA A 90 13.06 1.94 5.65
CA ALA A 90 12.41 2.17 6.94
C ALA A 90 13.44 2.32 8.05
N LEU A 91 13.27 3.30 8.93
CA LEU A 91 14.06 3.42 10.15
C LEU A 91 13.73 2.29 11.13
N PRO A 92 14.61 1.97 12.08
CA PRO A 92 14.29 1.06 13.18
C PRO A 92 13.00 1.51 13.88
N ASN A 93 12.09 0.58 14.17
CA ASN A 93 10.76 0.78 14.79
C ASN A 93 9.68 1.42 13.91
N PHE A 94 9.92 1.61 12.61
CA PHE A 94 8.89 2.07 11.69
C PHE A 94 8.04 0.88 11.18
N ASN A 95 6.74 1.11 10.98
CA ASN A 95 5.81 0.13 10.46
C ASN A 95 5.83 0.14 8.93
N CYS A 96 6.15 -0.99 8.30
CA CYS A 96 6.17 -1.12 6.85
C CYS A 96 4.76 -1.18 6.25
N CYS A 97 4.49 -0.32 5.26
CA CYS A 97 3.20 -0.26 4.59
C CYS A 97 3.20 -1.00 3.27
N LYS A 98 2.08 -1.66 2.94
CA LYS A 98 1.92 -2.36 1.65
C LYS A 98 2.05 -1.41 0.46
N ASP A 99 1.36 -0.27 0.52
CA ASP A 99 1.09 0.52 -0.69
C ASP A 99 2.06 1.68 -0.95
N LYS A 100 3.00 1.95 -0.02
CA LYS A 100 4.25 2.74 -0.18
C LYS A 100 4.85 3.06 1.19
N GLY A 101 6.16 2.86 1.33
CA GLY A 101 6.95 3.42 2.43
C GLY A 101 6.76 2.74 3.79
N ALA A 102 7.14 3.48 4.83
CA ALA A 102 7.01 3.08 6.22
C ALA A 102 6.49 4.24 7.06
N CYS A 103 5.66 3.93 8.06
CA CYS A 103 5.11 4.91 8.99
C CYS A 103 5.94 5.00 10.27
N PRO A 104 6.06 6.20 10.87
CA PRO A 104 6.66 6.38 12.18
C PRO A 104 6.03 5.47 13.26
N PRO A 105 6.74 5.23 14.38
CA PRO A 105 6.18 4.52 15.52
C PRO A 105 4.86 5.17 15.99
N GLY A 106 3.87 4.36 16.33
CA GLY A 106 2.56 4.85 16.79
C GLY A 106 1.62 5.32 15.67
N GLN A 107 2.00 5.11 14.41
CA GLN A 107 1.15 5.37 13.25
C GLN A 107 0.79 4.08 12.51
N VAL A 108 -0.37 4.11 11.87
CA VAL A 108 -0.93 3.07 11.00
C VAL A 108 -0.84 3.47 9.53
N CYS A 109 -0.66 2.47 8.69
CA CYS A 109 -0.69 2.63 7.24
C CYS A 109 -2.13 2.85 6.76
N VAL A 110 -2.34 3.91 5.98
CA VAL A 110 -3.61 4.19 5.32
C VAL A 110 -3.38 4.39 3.82
N PRO A 111 -4.40 4.22 2.96
CA PRO A 111 -4.23 4.44 1.52
C PRO A 111 -3.58 5.80 1.22
N GLY A 112 -2.39 5.79 0.63
CA GLY A 112 -1.63 6.99 0.27
C GLY A 112 -0.91 7.73 1.42
N GLY A 113 -0.74 7.14 2.61
CA GLY A 113 0.02 7.78 3.69
C GLY A 113 -0.02 7.08 5.05
N CYS A 114 0.23 7.86 6.10
CA CYS A 114 0.27 7.42 7.49
C CYS A 114 -0.67 8.25 8.35
N CYS A 115 -1.33 7.62 9.33
CA CYS A 115 -2.17 8.29 10.32
C CYS A 115 -1.86 7.81 11.74
N PRO A 116 -2.13 8.61 12.79
CA PRO A 116 -2.05 8.13 14.17
C PRO A 116 -2.96 6.91 14.42
N ASN A 117 -2.63 6.10 15.42
CA ASN A 117 -3.51 5.01 15.87
C ASN A 117 -4.94 5.53 16.14
N GLY A 118 -5.95 4.84 15.62
CA GLY A 118 -7.36 5.25 15.72
C GLY A 118 -7.81 6.26 14.65
N PHE A 119 -6.95 6.61 13.70
CA PHE A 119 -7.27 7.54 12.60
C PHE A 119 -7.12 6.85 11.25
N GLY A 120 -7.97 7.26 10.30
CA GLY A 120 -8.01 6.77 8.93
C GLY A 120 -8.13 7.91 7.92
N ARG A 121 -8.34 7.55 6.65
CA ARG A 121 -8.71 8.53 5.64
C ARG A 121 -10.10 9.07 5.89
N CYS A 122 -10.27 10.35 5.64
CA CYS A 122 -11.57 10.99 5.70
C CYS A 122 -12.47 10.49 4.55
N ILE A 123 -13.77 10.37 4.85
CA ILE A 123 -14.79 9.91 3.89
C ILE A 123 -14.94 10.88 2.71
N ASP A 124 -14.62 12.15 2.93
CA ASP A 124 -14.57 13.19 1.89
C ASP A 124 -13.42 13.00 0.88
N GLY A 125 -12.61 11.95 1.02
CA GLY A 125 -11.46 11.64 0.17
C GLY A 125 -10.25 12.54 0.43
N SER A 126 -10.28 13.39 1.47
CA SER A 126 -9.16 14.27 1.78
C SER A 126 -7.95 13.47 2.26
N LYS A 127 -6.76 14.01 1.97
CA LYS A 127 -5.47 13.45 2.44
C LYS A 127 -5.24 13.69 3.95
N LYS A 128 -6.25 14.14 4.69
CA LYS A 128 -6.18 14.33 6.14
C LYS A 128 -6.42 13.01 6.86
N CYS A 129 -6.00 12.96 8.13
CA CYS A 129 -6.36 11.89 9.04
C CYS A 129 -7.61 12.31 9.79
N CYS A 130 -8.70 11.57 9.60
CA CYS A 130 -9.91 11.72 10.39
C CYS A 130 -9.92 10.65 11.47
N PRO A 131 -10.49 10.91 12.66
CA PRO A 131 -10.82 9.85 13.58
C PRO A 131 -11.54 8.77 12.79
N LEU A 132 -11.10 7.52 12.91
CA LEU A 132 -11.96 6.44 12.47
C LEU A 132 -13.24 6.65 13.26
N ALA A 133 -14.37 6.76 12.55
CA ALA A 133 -15.65 6.56 13.22
C ALA A 133 -15.48 5.28 14.06
N PRO A 134 -16.01 5.23 15.30
CA PRO A 134 -16.00 4.01 16.07
C PRO A 134 -16.43 2.91 15.10
N SER A 135 -15.51 2.02 14.75
CA SER A 135 -15.88 0.93 13.90
C SER A 135 -17.01 0.29 14.66
N THR A 136 -18.16 0.13 14.02
CA THR A 136 -19.26 -0.68 14.54
C THR A 136 -18.86 -2.17 14.64
N GLU A 137 -17.56 -2.44 14.79
CA GLU A 137 -16.87 -3.73 14.87
C GLU A 137 -16.21 -3.91 16.25
N ASP A 138 -16.65 -3.18 17.27
CA ASP A 138 -16.58 -3.68 18.67
C ASP A 138 -17.98 -3.76 19.28
N THR A 139 -18.92 -4.27 18.49
CA THR A 139 -19.91 -5.20 19.00
C THR A 139 -20.31 -6.08 17.84
N THR A 140 -19.94 -7.35 17.88
CA THR A 140 -20.75 -8.38 17.23
C THR A 140 -22.15 -8.36 17.87
N ILE A 141 -23.00 -7.38 17.53
CA ILE A 141 -24.44 -7.52 17.71
C ILE A 141 -24.87 -8.46 16.58
N VAL A 142 -24.54 -9.74 16.72
CA VAL A 142 -25.37 -10.75 16.08
C VAL A 142 -26.74 -10.53 16.73
N PRO A 143 -27.78 -10.17 15.96
CA PRO A 143 -29.10 -9.99 16.54
C PRO A 143 -29.45 -11.29 17.30
N PRO A 144 -30.07 -11.20 18.48
CA PRO A 144 -30.47 -12.37 19.24
C PRO A 144 -31.12 -13.43 18.35
N GLN A 145 -30.51 -14.61 18.26
CA GLN A 145 -30.98 -15.68 17.37
C GLN A 145 -32.27 -16.32 17.89
N GLY A 146 -32.53 -16.12 19.19
CA GLY A 146 -33.75 -16.51 19.86
C GLY A 146 -34.05 -15.68 21.12
N PRO A 147 -35.22 -15.94 21.73
CA PRO A 147 -35.73 -15.15 22.85
C PRO A 147 -34.84 -15.16 24.11
N GLY A 148 -34.05 -16.21 24.32
CA GLY A 148 -33.14 -16.32 25.48
C GLY A 148 -31.95 -15.36 25.43
N GLU A 149 -31.58 -14.92 24.24
CA GLU A 149 -30.46 -14.00 24.02
C GLU A 149 -30.90 -12.54 24.16
N SER A 150 -32.18 -12.24 23.91
CA SER A 150 -32.73 -10.88 23.97
C SER A 150 -32.84 -10.36 25.42
N PRO A 151 -32.15 -9.25 25.77
CA PRO A 151 -32.31 -8.61 27.08
C PRO A 151 -33.73 -8.11 27.31
N ILE A 152 -34.38 -7.57 26.27
CA ILE A 152 -35.76 -7.10 26.34
C ILE A 152 -36.71 -8.26 26.64
N TRP A 153 -36.61 -9.37 25.90
CA TRP A 153 -37.50 -10.53 26.08
C TRP A 153 -37.38 -11.16 27.47
N LYS A 154 -36.15 -11.25 28.00
CA LYS A 154 -35.89 -11.77 29.36
C LYS A 154 -36.56 -10.93 30.44
N GLY A 155 -36.65 -9.61 30.24
CA GLY A 155 -37.29 -8.69 31.20
C GLY A 155 -38.82 -8.74 31.21
N LEU A 156 -39.46 -9.35 30.21
CA LEU A 156 -40.91 -9.39 30.07
C LEU A 156 -41.56 -10.53 30.89
N LYS A 157 -42.74 -10.26 31.47
CA LYS A 157 -43.48 -11.24 32.30
C LYS A 157 -44.21 -12.24 31.42
N SER A 158 -44.25 -13.51 31.82
CA SER A 158 -45.04 -14.52 31.11
C SER A 158 -46.54 -14.25 31.24
N TYR A 159 -47.31 -14.51 30.18
CA TYR A 159 -48.77 -14.37 30.20
C TYR A 159 -49.49 -15.69 29.92
N ARG A 160 -49.58 -16.11 28.66
CA ARG A 160 -50.26 -17.34 28.21
C ARG A 160 -49.49 -17.96 27.06
N GLY A 161 -49.17 -19.25 27.15
CA GLY A 161 -48.39 -19.96 26.13
C GLY A 161 -47.07 -19.24 25.81
N LYS A 162 -46.85 -18.93 24.53
CA LYS A 162 -45.66 -18.20 24.04
C LYS A 162 -45.69 -16.69 24.27
N THR A 163 -46.82 -16.14 24.72
CA THR A 163 -47.03 -14.70 24.82
C THR A 163 -46.52 -14.15 26.16
N LYS A 164 -45.77 -13.05 26.10
CA LYS A 164 -45.34 -12.28 27.27
C LYS A 164 -46.12 -10.96 27.39
N THR A 165 -46.00 -10.29 28.52
CA THR A 165 -46.72 -9.06 28.83
C THR A 165 -45.91 -8.09 29.68
N SER A 166 -46.25 -6.81 29.58
CA SER A 166 -45.75 -5.72 30.42
C SER A 166 -46.87 -4.71 30.68
N GLY A 167 -46.70 -3.87 31.69
CA GLY A 167 -47.71 -2.87 32.08
C GLY A 167 -48.97 -3.47 32.67
N ASN A 168 -49.92 -2.59 33.02
CA ASN A 168 -51.19 -2.94 33.67
C ASN A 168 -52.35 -2.12 33.05
N GLY A 169 -53.59 -2.64 33.17
CA GLY A 169 -54.80 -1.95 32.71
C GLY A 169 -54.76 -1.62 31.21
N LYS A 170 -55.09 -0.38 30.85
CA LYS A 170 -55.09 0.11 29.45
C LYS A 170 -53.69 0.20 28.84
N ASN A 171 -52.65 0.29 29.67
CA ASN A 171 -51.25 0.35 29.22
C ASN A 171 -50.62 -1.05 29.11
N LYS A 172 -51.40 -2.10 29.32
CA LYS A 172 -50.92 -3.47 29.19
C LYS A 172 -50.59 -3.76 27.72
N LYS A 173 -49.38 -4.25 27.49
CA LYS A 173 -48.92 -4.71 26.18
C LYS A 173 -48.67 -6.21 26.19
N TYR A 174 -48.78 -6.82 25.02
CA TYR A 174 -48.46 -8.22 24.80
C TYR A 174 -47.36 -8.35 23.75
N TYR A 175 -46.56 -9.41 23.87
CA TYR A 175 -45.35 -9.59 23.09
C TYR A 175 -45.24 -11.04 22.63
N GLU A 176 -44.90 -11.23 21.36
CA GLU A 176 -44.54 -12.54 20.80
C GLU A 176 -43.20 -12.47 20.09
N TRP A 177 -42.41 -13.54 20.20
CA TRP A 177 -41.13 -13.63 19.49
C TRP A 177 -41.37 -14.07 18.05
N ASP A 178 -40.84 -13.33 17.08
CA ASP A 178 -40.83 -13.72 15.69
C ASP A 178 -39.52 -14.48 15.37
N PHE A 179 -39.63 -15.78 15.15
CA PHE A 179 -38.46 -16.62 14.84
C PHE A 179 -37.92 -16.41 13.41
N THR A 180 -38.73 -15.87 12.50
CA THR A 180 -38.37 -15.58 11.11
C THR A 180 -37.60 -14.27 11.02
N HIS A 181 -38.06 -13.23 11.72
CA HIS A 181 -37.46 -11.89 11.64
C HIS A 181 -36.54 -11.53 12.79
N LYS A 182 -36.47 -12.38 13.83
CA LYS A 182 -35.61 -12.19 15.02
C LYS A 182 -35.93 -10.90 15.77
N ASP A 183 -37.19 -10.48 15.75
CA ASP A 183 -37.70 -9.31 16.45
C ASP A 183 -38.87 -9.68 17.37
N ILE A 184 -39.34 -8.70 18.13
CA ILE A 184 -40.43 -8.86 19.09
C ILE A 184 -41.68 -8.18 18.53
N GLU A 185 -42.71 -8.95 18.20
CA GLU A 185 -44.01 -8.42 17.79
C GLU A 185 -44.77 -7.86 18.99
N VAL A 186 -45.26 -6.62 18.90
CA VAL A 186 -45.88 -5.89 20.00
C VAL A 186 -47.37 -5.69 19.74
N TYR A 187 -48.20 -5.88 20.77
CA TYR A 187 -49.65 -5.76 20.70
C TYR A 187 -50.21 -4.93 21.85
N ASP A 188 -51.32 -4.23 21.60
CA ASP A 188 -52.05 -3.47 22.61
C ASP A 188 -52.88 -4.36 23.55
N SER A 189 -53.55 -3.74 24.53
CA SER A 189 -54.37 -4.45 25.51
C SER A 189 -55.58 -5.21 24.92
N ASN A 190 -55.92 -4.96 23.64
CA ASN A 190 -56.98 -5.62 22.89
C ASN A 190 -56.43 -6.65 21.87
N GLY A 191 -55.12 -6.91 21.92
CA GLY A 191 -54.44 -7.82 21.00
C GLY A 191 -54.21 -7.24 19.60
N LYS A 192 -54.40 -5.93 19.38
CA LYS A 192 -54.13 -5.29 18.08
C LYS A 192 -52.62 -5.07 17.91
N HIS A 193 -52.12 -5.40 16.73
CA HIS A 193 -50.71 -5.25 16.40
C HIS A 193 -50.27 -3.77 16.40
N LEU A 194 -49.14 -3.48 17.04
CA LEU A 194 -48.51 -2.17 17.17
C LEU A 194 -47.19 -2.07 16.40
N GLY A 195 -46.73 -3.16 15.78
CA GLY A 195 -45.45 -3.22 15.07
C GLY A 195 -44.46 -4.14 15.77
N SER A 196 -43.22 -4.12 15.29
CA SER A 196 -42.14 -4.97 15.78
C SER A 196 -41.06 -4.14 16.45
N MET A 197 -40.43 -4.71 17.46
CA MET A 197 -39.47 -4.08 18.36
C MET A 197 -38.10 -4.76 18.24
N ASP A 198 -37.05 -3.94 18.26
CA ASP A 198 -35.67 -4.43 18.33
C ASP A 198 -35.46 -5.22 19.65
N PRO A 199 -34.94 -6.45 19.58
CA PRO A 199 -34.81 -7.31 20.74
C PRO A 199 -33.69 -6.90 21.70
N VAL A 200 -32.82 -5.95 21.33
CA VAL A 200 -31.69 -5.45 22.12
C VAL A 200 -32.02 -4.09 22.73
N SER A 201 -32.40 -3.11 21.92
CA SER A 201 -32.67 -1.74 22.36
C SER A 201 -34.10 -1.55 22.88
N GLY A 202 -35.06 -2.33 22.38
CA GLY A 202 -36.48 -2.14 22.67
C GLY A 202 -37.16 -1.08 21.80
N ASP A 203 -36.47 -0.52 20.81
CA ASP A 203 -37.03 0.48 19.91
C ASP A 203 -38.01 -0.15 18.92
N MET A 204 -39.07 0.58 18.55
CA MET A 204 -39.97 0.12 17.49
C MET A 204 -39.29 0.27 16.13
N ILE A 205 -39.06 -0.84 15.44
CA ILE A 205 -38.35 -0.90 14.15
C ILE A 205 -39.28 -1.10 12.96
N LYS A 206 -40.50 -1.58 13.19
CA LYS A 206 -41.51 -1.78 12.14
C LYS A 206 -42.85 -1.16 12.53
N PRO A 207 -43.60 -0.59 11.58
CA PRO A 207 -44.90 0.00 11.86
C PRO A 207 -45.99 -1.06 12.12
N PRO A 208 -47.14 -0.66 12.71
CA PRO A 208 -48.30 -1.51 12.86
C PRO A 208 -48.82 -2.06 11.52
N VAL A 209 -49.02 -3.37 11.44
CA VAL A 209 -49.70 -4.03 10.31
C VAL A 209 -51.22 -4.04 10.54
N LYS A 210 -51.97 -3.33 9.68
CA LYS A 210 -53.43 -3.23 9.78
C LYS A 210 -54.08 -4.62 9.69
N GLY A 211 -55.00 -4.92 10.60
CA GLY A 211 -55.75 -6.18 10.63
C GLY A 211 -55.09 -7.32 11.40
N ARG A 212 -53.77 -7.25 11.68
CA ARG A 212 -53.08 -8.27 12.49
C ARG A 212 -53.50 -8.17 13.95
N LYS A 213 -53.93 -9.30 14.52
CA LYS A 213 -54.33 -9.41 15.93
C LYS A 213 -53.92 -10.75 16.52
N ILE A 214 -53.73 -10.78 17.83
CA ILE A 214 -53.60 -12.01 18.63
C ILE A 214 -54.81 -12.20 19.53
N LYS A 215 -55.08 -13.46 19.90
CA LYS A 215 -56.07 -13.80 20.91
C LYS A 215 -55.39 -13.76 22.28
N ILE A 216 -55.85 -12.85 23.14
CA ILE A 216 -55.36 -12.67 24.52
C ILE A 216 -56.25 -13.40 25.53
#